data_AF-A0A660TI75-F1
#
_entry.id   AF-A0A660TI75-F1
#
_cell.length_a   1.000
_cell.length_b   1.000
_cell.length_c   1.000
_cell.angle_alpha   90.00
_cell.angle_beta   90.00
_cell.angle_gamma   90.00
#
_symmetry.space_group_name_H-M   'P 1'
#
loop_
_entity.id
_entity.type
_entity.pdbx_description
1 polymer ?
#
loop_
_entity_poly.entity_id
_entity_poly.type
_entity_poly.pdbx_seq_one_letter_code
_entity_poly.pdbx_strand_id
1 'polypeptide(L)'
;MVTRLFRFGKIAFPVAALLALFSCASVKTQQEQYVESVPLAREGSYDQAALIIEAAKGEDYKEKDRVLYYLDQGMLYHWAGNYELSNEMLTKAENAIEELFTKSVSKAVASGFLNENAKDYFGEDYENIYLNVFKALNYIALDDNESALVEIRRVQIKLNLLEDKYKEIVEEYNASDNAEGEIPYKESRFHNDVLARYLSLLLYRAEENWDDARIDSESIHEAWETQKSIYNFTQPTLPTVIPVDENQALVNVVSFSG
;
A
#
# COMPACT_ATOMS: atom_id res chain seq x y z
N MET A 1 -46.97 -54.27 -34.81
CA MET A 1 -46.86 -52.80 -34.73
C MET A 1 -47.67 -52.31 -33.53
N VAL A 2 -47.04 -52.12 -32.36
CA VAL A 2 -47.38 -51.09 -31.35
C VAL A 2 -46.15 -50.95 -30.43
N THR A 3 -45.52 -49.79 -30.48
CA THR A 3 -44.37 -49.36 -29.68
C THR A 3 -44.87 -48.84 -28.32
N ARG A 4 -44.31 -49.32 -27.19
CA ARG A 4 -44.57 -48.74 -25.85
C ARG A 4 -43.58 -47.59 -25.61
N LEU A 5 -44.11 -46.36 -25.55
CA LEU A 5 -43.38 -45.19 -25.05
C LEU A 5 -43.21 -45.28 -23.53
N PHE A 6 -41.97 -45.11 -23.06
CA PHE A 6 -41.65 -44.86 -21.65
C PHE A 6 -42.18 -43.49 -21.23
N ARG A 7 -43.05 -43.46 -20.22
CA ARG A 7 -43.42 -42.23 -19.48
C ARG A 7 -42.40 -42.00 -18.38
N PHE A 8 -41.44 -41.11 -18.61
CA PHE A 8 -40.64 -40.54 -17.53
C PHE A 8 -41.54 -39.64 -16.66
N GLY A 9 -41.58 -39.96 -15.36
CA GLY A 9 -42.43 -39.30 -14.38
C GLY A 9 -42.07 -37.84 -14.18
N LYS A 10 -43.09 -36.98 -14.13
CA LYS A 10 -43.02 -35.52 -13.87
C LYS A 10 -42.56 -35.16 -12.44
N ILE A 11 -41.95 -36.10 -11.72
CA ILE A 11 -41.53 -35.94 -10.31
C ILE A 11 -40.00 -35.74 -10.19
N ALA A 12 -39.24 -35.88 -11.28
CA ALA A 12 -37.80 -35.59 -11.29
C ALA A 12 -37.48 -34.08 -11.42
N PHE A 13 -38.43 -33.27 -11.90
CA PHE A 13 -38.23 -31.84 -12.15
C PHE A 13 -38.22 -30.94 -10.88
N PRO A 14 -39.04 -31.17 -9.83
CA PRO A 14 -39.04 -30.30 -8.66
C PRO A 14 -37.86 -30.54 -7.70
N VAL A 15 -37.21 -31.71 -7.74
CA VAL A 15 -36.03 -32.00 -6.90
C VAL A 15 -34.76 -31.36 -7.46
N ALA A 16 -34.60 -31.32 -8.79
CA ALA A 16 -33.49 -30.63 -9.44
C ALA A 16 -33.58 -29.10 -9.29
N ALA A 17 -34.79 -28.53 -9.23
CA ALA A 17 -35.01 -27.11 -9.00
C ALA A 17 -34.72 -26.68 -7.55
N LEU A 18 -34.85 -27.60 -6.57
CA LEU A 18 -34.53 -27.32 -5.16
C LEU A 18 -33.01 -27.34 -4.90
N LEU A 19 -32.25 -28.15 -5.64
CA LEU A 19 -30.78 -28.22 -5.53
C LEU A 19 -30.07 -27.04 -6.22
N ALA A 20 -30.73 -26.38 -7.18
CA ALA A 20 -30.19 -25.19 -7.85
C ALA A 20 -30.26 -23.91 -6.98
N LEU A 21 -31.05 -23.90 -5.90
CA LEU A 21 -31.19 -22.74 -5.01
C LEU A 21 -30.14 -22.70 -3.89
N PHE A 22 -29.32 -23.74 -3.73
CA PHE A 22 -28.19 -23.74 -2.78
C PHE A 22 -26.84 -23.42 -3.43
N SER A 23 -26.79 -23.18 -4.75
CA SER A 23 -25.53 -22.97 -5.49
C SER A 23 -25.05 -21.51 -5.54
N CYS A 24 -25.78 -20.57 -4.91
CA CYS A 24 -25.44 -19.14 -4.96
C CYS A 24 -25.04 -18.56 -3.60
N ALA A 25 -24.54 -19.39 -2.68
CA ALA A 25 -23.93 -18.91 -1.45
C ALA A 25 -22.40 -19.08 -1.54
N SER A 26 -21.73 -17.94 -1.70
CA SER A 26 -20.36 -17.70 -1.21
C SER A 26 -19.19 -18.34 -1.97
N VAL A 27 -18.92 -17.88 -3.20
CA VAL A 27 -17.52 -17.67 -3.60
C VAL A 27 -17.10 -16.33 -3.00
N LYS A 28 -16.95 -16.33 -1.67
CA LYS A 28 -16.22 -15.27 -0.99
C LYS A 28 -14.77 -15.65 -1.20
N THR A 29 -14.07 -14.91 -2.04
CA THR A 29 -12.60 -14.87 -2.09
C THR A 29 -12.07 -14.29 -0.77
N GLN A 30 -12.43 -14.91 0.36
CA GLN A 30 -11.64 -14.79 1.56
C GLN A 30 -10.55 -15.84 1.42
N GLN A 31 -9.39 -15.36 0.97
CA GLN A 31 -8.11 -16.05 1.09
C GLN A 31 -8.03 -16.63 2.52
N GLU A 32 -7.89 -17.96 2.62
CA GLU A 32 -8.12 -18.73 3.87
C GLU A 32 -7.21 -18.22 4.99
N GLN A 33 -5.98 -17.82 4.66
CA GLN A 33 -5.02 -17.27 5.61
C GLN A 33 -5.52 -16.01 6.33
N TYR A 34 -6.32 -15.16 5.68
CA TYR A 34 -6.86 -13.94 6.32
C TYR A 34 -8.05 -14.19 7.23
N VAL A 35 -8.74 -15.33 7.07
CA VAL A 35 -9.84 -15.70 7.97
C VAL A 35 -9.31 -15.92 9.39
N GLU A 36 -8.11 -16.48 9.52
CA GLU A 36 -7.48 -16.78 10.82
C GLU A 36 -6.55 -15.67 11.31
N SER A 37 -5.72 -15.10 10.43
CA SER A 37 -4.71 -14.08 10.83
C SER A 37 -5.32 -12.72 11.23
N VAL A 38 -6.37 -12.26 10.57
CA VAL A 38 -6.94 -10.92 10.83
C VAL A 38 -7.57 -10.81 12.22
N PRO A 39 -8.38 -11.77 12.70
CA PRO A 39 -8.84 -11.77 14.09
C PRO A 39 -7.69 -11.72 15.11
N LEU A 40 -6.64 -12.51 14.91
CA LEU A 40 -5.47 -12.52 15.77
C LEU A 40 -4.78 -11.15 15.81
N ALA A 41 -4.58 -10.53 14.64
CA ALA A 41 -3.98 -9.19 14.56
C ALA A 41 -4.83 -8.12 15.28
N ARG A 42 -6.17 -8.21 15.20
CA ARG A 42 -7.08 -7.29 15.93
C ARG A 42 -7.02 -7.46 17.45
N GLU A 43 -6.70 -8.65 17.91
CA GLU A 43 -6.51 -8.96 19.34
C GLU A 43 -5.09 -8.66 19.82
N GLY A 44 -4.21 -8.15 18.95
CA GLY A 44 -2.80 -7.87 19.25
C GLY A 44 -1.90 -9.12 19.22
N SER A 45 -2.41 -10.26 18.75
CA SER A 45 -1.67 -11.52 18.63
C SER A 45 -0.88 -11.59 17.32
N TYR A 46 0.00 -10.60 17.09
CA TYR A 46 0.70 -10.41 15.83
C TYR A 46 1.67 -11.54 15.48
N ASP A 47 2.40 -12.08 16.45
CA ASP A 47 3.30 -13.23 16.22
C ASP A 47 2.52 -14.46 15.72
N GLN A 48 1.34 -14.71 16.28
CA GLN A 48 0.50 -15.82 15.85
C GLN A 48 -0.08 -15.59 14.45
N ALA A 49 -0.53 -14.37 14.17
CA ALA A 49 -0.94 -13.98 12.83
C ALA A 49 0.20 -14.15 11.81
N ALA A 50 1.43 -13.82 12.18
CA ALA A 50 2.60 -13.99 11.32
C ALA A 50 2.87 -15.46 10.99
N LEU A 51 2.69 -16.37 11.95
CA LEU A 51 2.81 -17.82 11.71
C LEU A 51 1.75 -18.34 10.73
N ILE A 52 0.51 -17.83 10.79
CA ILE A 52 -0.54 -18.19 9.82
C ILE A 52 -0.15 -17.74 8.41
N ILE A 53 0.31 -16.50 8.26
CA ILE A 53 0.74 -15.97 6.96
C ILE A 53 1.98 -16.71 6.44
N GLU A 54 2.92 -17.07 7.31
CA GLU A 54 4.10 -17.85 6.94
C GLU A 54 3.72 -19.26 6.44
N ALA A 55 2.80 -19.94 7.13
CA ALA A 55 2.31 -21.26 6.75
C ALA A 55 1.60 -21.26 5.39
N ALA A 56 0.97 -20.14 5.01
CA ALA A 56 0.30 -19.96 3.72
C ALA A 56 1.27 -19.74 2.54
N LYS A 57 2.58 -19.61 2.80
CA LYS A 57 3.60 -19.42 1.76
C LYS A 57 3.69 -20.64 0.84
N GLY A 58 3.59 -20.42 -0.47
CA GLY A 58 3.67 -21.48 -1.49
C GLY A 58 2.33 -22.16 -1.78
N GLU A 59 1.32 -21.98 -0.93
CA GLU A 59 -0.07 -22.41 -1.19
C GLU A 59 -0.90 -21.22 -1.66
N ASP A 60 -1.21 -20.28 -0.76
CA ASP A 60 -2.02 -19.09 -1.04
C ASP A 60 -1.18 -17.91 -1.57
N TYR A 61 0.08 -17.80 -1.13
CA TYR A 61 1.04 -16.86 -1.71
C TYR A 61 1.92 -17.57 -2.74
N LYS A 62 1.58 -17.41 -4.02
CA LYS A 62 2.42 -17.86 -5.13
C LYS A 62 3.53 -16.84 -5.38
N GLU A 63 4.51 -17.18 -6.22
CA GLU A 63 5.61 -16.27 -6.56
C GLU A 63 5.13 -14.89 -7.06
N LYS A 64 4.01 -14.85 -7.80
CA LYS A 64 3.38 -13.62 -8.29
C LYS A 64 2.82 -12.71 -7.17
N ASP A 65 2.62 -13.26 -5.98
CA ASP A 65 2.02 -12.61 -4.80
C ASP A 65 3.09 -12.29 -3.73
N ARG A 66 4.37 -12.48 -4.05
CA ARG A 66 5.48 -12.33 -3.09
C ARG A 66 5.59 -10.94 -2.47
N VAL A 67 5.22 -9.87 -3.20
CA VAL A 67 5.20 -8.51 -2.66
C VAL A 67 4.23 -8.45 -1.48
N LEU A 68 2.99 -8.91 -1.67
CA LEU A 68 1.96 -8.92 -0.64
C LEU A 68 2.38 -9.78 0.56
N TYR A 69 2.93 -10.97 0.31
CA TYR A 69 3.47 -11.83 1.38
C TYR A 69 4.50 -11.09 2.25
N TYR A 70 5.47 -10.41 1.62
CA TYR A 70 6.52 -9.69 2.35
C TYR A 70 5.99 -8.46 3.09
N LEU A 71 5.01 -7.75 2.52
CA LEU A 71 4.34 -6.64 3.19
C LEU A 71 3.56 -7.13 4.43
N ASP A 72 2.75 -8.18 4.30
CA ASP A 72 1.97 -8.73 5.41
C ASP A 72 2.88 -9.20 6.56
N GLN A 73 3.93 -9.96 6.25
CA GLN A 73 4.93 -10.36 7.24
C GLN A 73 5.62 -9.16 7.89
N GLY A 74 6.09 -8.21 7.08
CA GLY A 74 6.78 -7.01 7.55
C GLY A 74 5.92 -6.20 8.53
N MET A 75 4.65 -6.02 8.20
CA MET A 75 3.71 -5.29 9.05
C MET A 75 3.38 -6.04 10.33
N LEU A 76 3.15 -7.35 10.27
CA LEU A 76 2.90 -8.16 11.47
C LEU A 76 4.11 -8.13 12.42
N TYR A 77 5.34 -8.22 11.89
CA TYR A 77 6.55 -8.08 12.70
C TYR A 77 6.72 -6.67 13.29
N HIS A 78 6.36 -5.60 12.56
CA HIS A 78 6.37 -4.24 13.09
C HIS A 78 5.48 -4.14 14.33
N TRP A 79 4.23 -4.60 14.22
CA TRP A 79 3.26 -4.54 15.32
C TRP A 79 3.61 -5.50 16.47
N ALA A 80 4.29 -6.60 16.20
CA ALA A 80 4.84 -7.50 17.21
C ALA A 80 6.06 -6.92 17.97
N GLY A 81 6.62 -5.80 17.50
CA GLY A 81 7.87 -5.23 18.03
C GLY A 81 9.14 -5.95 17.55
N ASN A 82 9.03 -6.83 16.57
CA ASN A 82 10.14 -7.54 15.94
C ASN A 82 10.71 -6.72 14.78
N TYR A 83 11.27 -5.56 15.10
CA TYR A 83 11.63 -4.53 14.12
C TYR A 83 12.70 -4.97 13.11
N GLU A 84 13.67 -5.80 13.50
CA GLU A 84 14.67 -6.34 12.58
C GLU A 84 14.06 -7.28 11.54
N LEU A 85 13.16 -8.19 11.97
CA LEU A 85 12.44 -9.08 11.06
C LEU A 85 11.49 -8.29 10.16
N SER A 86 10.85 -7.25 10.70
CA SER A 86 10.04 -6.32 9.92
C SER A 86 10.88 -5.67 8.81
N ASN A 87 12.04 -5.11 9.15
CA ASN A 87 12.95 -4.51 8.18
C ASN A 87 13.43 -5.50 7.11
N GLU A 88 13.71 -6.75 7.48
CA GLU A 88 14.09 -7.79 6.53
C GLU A 88 12.96 -8.06 5.51
N MET A 89 11.73 -8.22 5.99
CA MET A 89 10.58 -8.51 5.12
C MET A 89 10.21 -7.31 4.26
N LEU A 90 10.18 -6.10 4.82
CA LEU A 90 9.91 -4.87 4.06
C LEU A 90 10.99 -4.59 3.01
N THR A 91 12.26 -4.96 3.27
CA THR A 91 13.33 -4.89 2.25
C THR A 91 13.11 -5.91 1.13
N LYS A 92 12.65 -7.13 1.45
CA LYS A 92 12.27 -8.12 0.42
C LYS A 92 11.08 -7.64 -0.41
N ALA A 93 10.10 -6.98 0.20
CA ALA A 93 9.00 -6.34 -0.51
C ALA A 93 9.51 -5.25 -1.46
N GLU A 94 10.32 -4.32 -0.96
CA GLU A 94 10.91 -3.23 -1.75
C GLU A 94 11.67 -3.75 -2.98
N ASN A 95 12.57 -4.72 -2.79
CA ASN A 95 13.32 -5.33 -3.89
C ASN A 95 12.40 -6.03 -4.91
N ALA A 96 11.33 -6.71 -4.43
CA ALA A 96 10.38 -7.38 -5.30
C ALA A 96 9.55 -6.39 -6.13
N ILE A 97 9.15 -5.25 -5.55
CA ILE A 97 8.47 -4.14 -6.23
C ILE A 97 9.36 -3.60 -7.35
N GLU A 98 10.63 -3.28 -7.05
CA GLU A 98 11.59 -2.74 -8.02
C GLU A 98 11.85 -3.70 -9.20
N GLU A 99 12.00 -4.99 -8.91
CA GLU A 99 12.23 -6.02 -9.93
C GLU A 99 11.00 -6.16 -10.86
N LEU A 100 9.80 -6.20 -10.30
CA LEU A 100 8.57 -6.33 -11.06
C LEU A 100 8.26 -5.08 -11.88
N PHE A 101 8.52 -3.89 -11.33
CA PHE A 101 8.43 -2.63 -12.06
C PHE A 101 9.37 -2.63 -13.27
N THR A 102 10.65 -2.97 -13.08
CA THR A 102 11.65 -3.05 -14.16
C THR A 102 11.26 -4.05 -15.24
N LYS A 103 10.77 -5.23 -14.85
CA LYS A 103 10.26 -6.24 -15.78
C LYS A 103 9.05 -5.73 -16.57
N SER A 104 8.14 -5.00 -15.91
CA SER A 104 6.94 -4.46 -16.56
C SER A 104 7.29 -3.44 -17.66
N VAL A 105 8.23 -2.53 -17.38
CA VAL A 105 8.76 -1.56 -18.36
C VAL A 105 9.44 -2.28 -19.52
N SER A 106 10.30 -3.26 -19.22
CA SER A 106 10.99 -4.06 -20.25
C SER A 106 10.01 -4.81 -21.15
N LYS A 107 8.95 -5.39 -20.59
CA LYS A 107 7.89 -6.09 -21.35
C LYS A 107 7.04 -5.12 -22.17
N ALA A 108 6.72 -3.93 -21.66
CA ALA A 108 5.96 -2.92 -22.39
C ALA A 108 6.69 -2.49 -23.68
N VAL A 109 8.00 -2.26 -23.60
CA VAL A 109 8.84 -1.94 -24.77
C VAL A 109 8.92 -3.12 -25.76
N ALA A 110 8.97 -4.36 -25.25
CA ALA A 110 9.20 -5.54 -26.08
C ALA A 110 7.94 -6.09 -26.79
N SER A 111 6.73 -5.83 -26.26
CA SER A 111 5.59 -6.70 -26.60
C SER A 111 4.34 -6.05 -27.17
N GLY A 112 4.13 -4.73 -27.08
CA GLY A 112 3.00 -4.03 -27.70
C GLY A 112 1.60 -4.39 -27.16
N PHE A 113 1.34 -5.65 -26.82
CA PHE A 113 0.10 -6.21 -26.26
C PHE A 113 0.42 -7.60 -25.67
N LEU A 114 0.54 -7.73 -24.34
CA LEU A 114 0.55 -9.04 -23.68
C LEU A 114 -0.43 -9.09 -22.51
N ASN A 115 -1.32 -10.08 -22.62
CA ASN A 115 -2.31 -10.64 -21.69
C ASN A 115 -2.38 -10.03 -20.26
N GLU A 116 -3.50 -9.36 -19.95
CA GLU A 116 -3.79 -8.69 -18.68
C GLU A 116 -3.91 -9.65 -17.47
N ASN A 117 -4.19 -10.95 -17.70
CA ASN A 117 -4.47 -11.92 -16.63
C ASN A 117 -3.22 -12.55 -15.97
N ALA A 118 -2.01 -12.14 -16.36
CA ALA A 118 -0.74 -12.70 -15.86
C ALA A 118 0.20 -11.62 -15.28
N LYS A 119 -0.36 -10.52 -14.75
CA LYS A 119 0.46 -9.46 -14.14
C LYS A 119 0.79 -9.86 -12.71
N ASP A 120 2.09 -9.96 -12.42
CA ASP A 120 2.58 -10.07 -11.05
C ASP A 120 2.10 -8.86 -10.23
N TYR A 121 1.74 -9.06 -8.97
CA TYR A 121 1.39 -7.94 -8.10
C TYR A 121 2.66 -7.21 -7.69
N PHE A 122 2.85 -6.01 -8.23
CA PHE A 122 4.04 -5.19 -7.98
C PHE A 122 3.82 -4.12 -6.90
N GLY A 123 2.71 -4.21 -6.14
CA GLY A 123 2.34 -3.24 -5.11
C GLY A 123 1.68 -1.97 -5.66
N GLU A 124 0.98 -1.26 -4.78
CA GLU A 124 0.43 0.07 -5.05
C GLU A 124 1.45 1.17 -4.69
N ASP A 125 1.32 2.36 -5.29
CA ASP A 125 2.26 3.47 -5.06
C ASP A 125 2.35 3.83 -3.56
N TYR A 126 1.23 3.76 -2.83
CA TYR A 126 1.20 4.01 -1.39
C TYR A 126 1.91 2.92 -0.58
N GLU A 127 1.78 1.63 -0.92
CA GLU A 127 2.47 0.56 -0.20
C GLU A 127 3.99 0.70 -0.32
N ASN A 128 4.46 1.09 -1.51
CA ASN A 128 5.87 1.36 -1.76
C ASN A 128 6.42 2.56 -0.98
N ILE A 129 5.59 3.55 -0.67
CA ILE A 129 5.94 4.69 0.19
C ILE A 129 5.93 4.26 1.66
N TYR A 130 4.82 3.65 2.11
CA TYR A 130 4.62 3.31 3.51
C TYR A 130 5.58 2.23 4.00
N LEU A 131 6.06 1.33 3.15
CA LEU A 131 7.08 0.37 3.58
C LEU A 131 8.35 1.09 4.10
N ASN A 132 8.77 2.20 3.49
CA ASN A 132 9.94 2.96 4.01
C ASN A 132 9.58 3.78 5.24
N VAL A 133 8.34 4.27 5.33
CA VAL A 133 7.84 4.89 6.56
C VAL A 133 7.94 3.91 7.73
N PHE A 134 7.45 2.68 7.57
CA PHE A 134 7.52 1.66 8.62
C PHE A 134 8.95 1.20 8.90
N LYS A 135 9.81 1.07 7.87
CA LYS A 135 11.25 0.84 8.09
C LYS A 135 11.90 1.96 8.91
N ALA A 136 11.58 3.23 8.64
CA ALA A 136 12.08 4.35 9.43
C ALA A 136 11.63 4.26 10.90
N LEU A 137 10.35 3.96 11.14
CA LEU A 137 9.81 3.77 12.50
C LEU A 137 10.45 2.58 13.21
N ASN A 138 10.70 1.48 12.50
CA ASN A 138 11.44 0.32 13.02
C ASN A 138 12.85 0.72 13.45
N TYR A 139 13.57 1.45 12.60
CA TYR A 139 14.94 1.90 12.90
C TYR A 139 14.98 2.86 14.09
N ILE A 140 14.01 3.77 14.23
CA ILE A 140 13.86 4.59 15.45
C ILE A 140 13.69 3.72 16.68
N ALA A 141 12.81 2.71 16.61
CA ALA A 141 12.58 1.81 17.73
C ALA A 141 13.80 0.95 18.09
N LEU A 142 14.76 0.82 17.16
CA LEU A 142 16.05 0.16 17.33
C LEU A 142 17.19 1.13 17.71
N ASP A 143 16.90 2.41 17.95
CA ASP A 143 17.90 3.46 18.25
C ASP A 143 18.91 3.69 17.09
N ASP A 144 18.51 3.37 15.85
CA ASP A 144 19.31 3.54 14.63
C ASP A 144 18.78 4.72 13.79
N ASN A 145 19.01 5.93 14.29
CA ASN A 145 18.52 7.15 13.63
C ASN A 145 19.14 7.37 12.23
N GLU A 146 20.37 6.92 12.01
CA GLU A 146 21.04 7.04 10.71
C GLU A 146 20.29 6.25 9.63
N SER A 147 19.95 4.99 9.93
CA SER A 147 19.14 4.16 9.03
C SER A 147 17.73 4.71 8.89
N ALA A 148 17.11 5.23 9.95
CA ALA A 148 15.80 5.87 9.87
C ALA A 148 15.79 7.05 8.87
N LEU A 149 16.81 7.91 8.92
CA LEU A 149 16.97 9.03 7.97
C LEU A 149 17.18 8.56 6.52
N VAL A 150 17.87 7.44 6.29
CA VAL A 150 18.00 6.86 4.94
C VAL A 150 16.62 6.49 4.40
N GLU A 151 15.79 5.84 5.21
CA GLU A 151 14.45 5.44 4.79
C GLU A 151 13.52 6.64 4.56
N ILE A 152 13.63 7.69 5.37
CA ILE A 152 12.90 8.95 5.12
C ILE A 152 13.33 9.63 3.80
N ARG A 153 14.63 9.65 3.50
CA ARG A 153 15.09 10.15 2.19
C ARG A 153 14.54 9.33 1.03
N ARG A 154 14.38 8.00 1.20
CA ARG A 154 13.72 7.14 0.20
C ARG A 154 12.25 7.51 0.04
N VAL A 155 11.52 7.80 1.13
CA VAL A 155 10.14 8.30 1.08
C VAL A 155 10.07 9.58 0.23
N GLN A 156 10.94 10.56 0.48
CA GLN A 156 11.00 11.80 -0.30
C GLN A 156 11.23 11.53 -1.79
N ILE A 157 12.19 10.67 -2.12
CA ILE A 157 12.49 10.31 -3.52
C ILE A 157 11.27 9.66 -4.18
N LYS A 158 10.59 8.73 -3.50
CA LYS A 158 9.41 8.05 -4.04
C LYS A 158 8.24 9.02 -4.25
N LEU A 159 8.02 9.96 -3.33
CA LEU A 159 7.00 11.01 -3.48
C LEU A 159 7.30 11.91 -4.68
N ASN A 160 8.56 12.35 -4.86
CA ASN A 160 8.94 13.16 -6.01
C ASN A 160 8.77 12.41 -7.34
N LEU A 161 9.17 11.14 -7.40
CA LEU A 161 8.97 10.30 -8.60
C LEU A 161 7.49 10.09 -8.91
N LEU A 162 6.65 9.94 -7.88
CA LEU A 162 5.20 9.82 -8.04
C LEU A 162 4.59 11.10 -8.58
N GLU A 163 5.04 12.24 -8.06
CA GLU A 163 4.67 13.56 -8.52
C GLU A 163 5.02 13.76 -10.00
N ASP A 164 6.28 13.52 -10.39
CA ASP A 164 6.75 13.63 -11.78
C ASP A 164 5.97 12.71 -12.72
N LYS A 165 5.71 11.46 -12.30
CA LYS A 165 4.90 10.49 -13.05
C LYS A 165 3.49 11.03 -13.33
N TYR A 166 2.81 11.59 -12.33
CA TYR A 166 1.46 12.13 -12.54
C TYR A 166 1.47 13.40 -13.38
N LYS A 167 2.50 14.23 -13.23
CA LYS A 167 2.67 15.41 -14.07
C LYS A 167 2.78 15.04 -15.54
N GLU A 168 3.66 14.09 -15.87
CA GLU A 168 3.84 13.59 -17.24
C GLU A 168 2.53 13.02 -17.82
N ILE A 169 1.81 12.20 -17.04
CA ILE A 169 0.52 11.63 -17.46
C ILE A 169 -0.51 12.72 -17.78
N VAL A 170 -0.57 13.79 -16.98
CA VAL A 170 -1.50 14.90 -17.21
C VAL A 170 -1.09 15.71 -18.44
N GLU A 171 0.21 15.99 -18.61
CA GLU A 171 0.73 16.69 -19.77
C GLU A 171 0.47 15.89 -21.07
N GLU A 172 0.69 14.58 -21.06
CA GLU A 172 0.40 13.69 -22.20
C GLU A 172 -1.10 13.65 -22.52
N TYR A 173 -1.96 13.51 -21.51
CA TYR A 173 -3.41 13.54 -21.71
C TYR A 173 -3.87 14.86 -22.33
N ASN A 174 -3.43 16.00 -21.77
CA ASN A 174 -3.81 17.33 -22.24
C ASN A 174 -3.28 17.63 -23.64
N ALA A 175 -2.16 17.02 -24.04
CA ALA A 175 -1.62 17.11 -25.39
C ALA A 175 -2.28 16.15 -26.40
N SER A 176 -3.12 15.22 -25.94
CA SER A 176 -3.72 14.19 -26.81
C SER A 176 -4.92 14.71 -27.61
N ASP A 177 -5.04 14.26 -28.85
CA ASP A 177 -6.18 14.60 -29.73
C ASP A 177 -7.55 14.11 -29.21
N ASN A 178 -7.53 13.17 -28.25
CA ASN A 178 -8.73 12.59 -27.63
C ASN A 178 -9.06 13.19 -26.26
N ALA A 179 -8.39 14.26 -25.84
CA ALA A 179 -8.70 14.95 -24.60
C ALA A 179 -10.14 15.49 -24.64
N GLU A 180 -10.98 15.07 -23.69
CA GLU A 180 -12.36 15.57 -23.56
C GLU A 180 -12.43 16.90 -22.77
N GLY A 181 -11.27 17.42 -22.36
CA GLY A 181 -11.07 18.67 -21.62
C GLY A 181 -9.63 18.78 -21.12
N GLU A 182 -9.27 19.90 -20.48
CA GLU A 182 -7.98 20.05 -19.81
C GLU A 182 -8.10 19.51 -18.37
N ILE A 183 -7.23 18.56 -18.00
CA ILE A 183 -7.07 18.14 -16.61
C ILE A 183 -6.03 19.07 -15.98
N PRO A 184 -6.39 19.91 -15.01
CA PRO A 184 -5.40 20.66 -14.27
C PRO A 184 -4.57 19.69 -13.43
N TYR A 185 -3.25 19.71 -13.63
CA TYR A 185 -2.28 18.90 -12.86
C TYR A 185 -2.55 18.93 -11.35
N LYS A 186 -2.93 20.11 -10.84
CA LYS A 186 -3.15 20.36 -9.42
C LYS A 186 -4.41 19.75 -8.83
N GLU A 187 -5.36 19.19 -9.60
CA GLU A 187 -6.62 18.69 -9.01
C GLU A 187 -6.78 17.16 -9.05
N SER A 188 -5.80 16.43 -9.60
CA SER A 188 -6.01 15.02 -9.95
C SER A 188 -4.96 14.10 -9.34
N ARG A 189 -5.40 13.40 -8.28
CA ARG A 189 -4.84 12.15 -7.72
C ARG A 189 -3.66 12.27 -6.74
N PHE A 190 -3.56 11.23 -5.91
CA PHE A 190 -2.59 11.05 -4.83
C PHE A 190 -1.16 11.08 -5.37
N HIS A 191 -0.48 12.21 -5.23
CA HIS A 191 0.95 12.37 -5.55
C HIS A 191 1.76 12.80 -4.33
N ASN A 192 1.08 13.31 -3.30
CA ASN A 192 1.71 13.83 -2.11
C ASN A 192 0.97 13.31 -0.86
N ASP A 193 1.60 12.37 -0.17
CA ASP A 193 1.06 11.71 1.02
C ASP A 193 1.33 12.55 2.28
N VAL A 194 0.29 13.15 2.83
CA VAL A 194 0.38 14.02 4.01
C VAL A 194 0.88 13.28 5.25
N LEU A 195 0.50 12.01 5.45
CA LEU A 195 0.93 11.26 6.63
C LEU A 195 2.41 10.89 6.53
N ALA A 196 2.88 10.44 5.37
CA ALA A 196 4.29 10.17 5.12
C ALA A 196 5.13 11.44 5.27
N ARG A 197 4.67 12.57 4.68
CA ARG A 197 5.29 13.89 4.85
C ARG A 197 5.33 14.33 6.32
N TYR A 198 4.25 14.13 7.05
CA TYR A 198 4.17 14.52 8.46
C TYR A 198 5.15 13.72 9.32
N LEU A 199 5.26 12.41 9.10
CA LEU A 199 6.23 11.57 9.80
C LEU A 199 7.66 11.97 9.45
N SER A 200 7.95 12.17 8.17
CA SER A 200 9.23 12.69 7.67
C SER A 200 9.61 14.03 8.34
N LEU A 201 8.66 14.97 8.39
CA LEU A 201 8.81 16.26 9.07
C LEU A 201 9.19 16.10 10.55
N LEU A 202 8.55 15.18 11.27
CA LEU A 202 8.87 14.94 12.69
C LEU A 202 10.29 14.38 12.88
N LEU A 203 10.72 13.49 11.97
CA LEU A 203 12.07 12.91 12.00
C LEU A 203 13.13 13.95 11.65
N TYR A 204 12.92 14.76 10.61
CA TYR A 204 13.86 15.83 10.27
C TYR A 204 13.99 16.85 11.40
N ARG A 205 12.91 17.18 12.11
CA ARG A 205 12.98 18.03 13.30
C ARG A 205 13.79 17.40 14.44
N ALA A 206 13.64 16.09 14.65
CA ALA A 206 14.38 15.39 15.70
C ALA A 206 15.90 15.41 15.44
N GLU A 207 16.28 15.46 14.16
CA GLU A 207 17.67 15.48 13.68
C GLU A 207 18.14 16.90 13.31
N GLU A 208 17.43 17.94 13.77
CA GLU A 208 17.72 19.36 13.52
C GLU A 208 17.88 19.75 12.03
N ASN A 209 17.28 18.97 11.13
CA ASN A 209 17.27 19.23 9.72
C ASN A 209 16.09 20.13 9.34
N TRP A 210 16.20 21.40 9.71
CA TRP A 210 15.12 22.39 9.61
C TRP A 210 14.69 22.71 8.18
N ASP A 211 15.60 22.63 7.21
CA ASP A 211 15.27 22.93 5.81
C ASP A 211 14.39 21.82 5.20
N ASP A 212 14.75 20.56 5.41
CA ASP A 212 13.93 19.44 4.95
C ASP A 212 12.59 19.37 5.71
N ALA A 213 12.58 19.64 7.02
CA ALA A 213 11.34 19.76 7.78
C ALA A 213 10.42 20.88 7.24
N ARG A 214 10.98 22.01 6.82
CA ARG A 214 10.25 23.11 6.17
C ARG A 214 9.68 22.67 4.82
N ILE A 215 10.47 21.99 4.00
CA ILE A 215 10.03 21.45 2.69
C ILE A 215 8.82 20.53 2.89
N ASP A 216 8.90 19.58 3.83
CA ASP A 216 7.76 18.70 4.10
C ASP A 216 6.53 19.48 4.60
N SER A 217 6.72 20.51 5.43
CA SER A 217 5.62 21.36 5.88
C SER A 217 4.95 22.09 4.72
N GLU A 218 5.72 22.61 3.77
CA GLU A 218 5.23 23.28 2.56
C GLU A 218 4.47 22.30 1.66
N SER A 219 5.03 21.11 1.44
CA SER A 219 4.36 20.04 0.70
C SER A 219 3.05 19.62 1.38
N ILE A 220 2.99 19.55 2.72
CA ILE A 220 1.75 19.26 3.42
C ILE A 220 0.71 20.36 3.15
N HIS A 221 1.07 21.64 3.25
CA HIS A 221 0.15 22.73 2.90
C HIS A 221 -0.33 22.67 1.45
N GLU A 222 0.58 22.38 0.51
CA GLU A 222 0.22 22.23 -0.90
C GLU A 222 -0.80 21.11 -1.10
N ALA A 223 -0.63 19.97 -0.44
CA ALA A 223 -1.56 18.85 -0.54
C ALA A 223 -3.00 19.24 -0.16
N TRP A 224 -3.21 20.13 0.81
CA TRP A 224 -4.54 20.65 1.15
C TRP A 224 -5.14 21.53 0.06
N GLU A 225 -4.31 22.21 -0.72
CA GLU A 225 -4.77 23.06 -1.82
C GLU A 225 -5.05 22.28 -3.10
N THR A 226 -4.21 21.28 -3.39
CA THR A 226 -4.22 20.51 -4.64
C THR A 226 -5.02 19.21 -4.55
N GLN A 227 -5.01 18.53 -3.41
CA GLN A 227 -5.64 17.21 -3.25
C GLN A 227 -6.90 17.27 -2.37
N LYS A 228 -7.77 18.28 -2.59
CA LYS A 228 -9.00 18.54 -1.82
C LYS A 228 -10.00 17.40 -1.80
N SER A 229 -9.97 16.50 -2.79
CA SER A 229 -10.80 15.29 -2.83
C SER A 229 -10.36 14.24 -1.79
N ILE A 230 -9.08 14.24 -1.40
CA ILE A 230 -8.49 13.35 -0.39
C ILE A 230 -8.49 14.06 0.97
N TYR A 231 -7.94 15.26 1.04
CA TYR A 231 -7.83 16.07 2.26
C TYR A 231 -8.98 17.07 2.36
N ASN A 232 -10.21 16.55 2.43
CA ASN A 232 -11.45 17.33 2.43
C ASN A 232 -11.87 17.87 3.82
N PHE A 233 -10.96 17.89 4.78
CA PHE A 233 -11.17 18.31 6.16
C PHE A 233 -10.21 19.44 6.54
N THR A 234 -10.45 20.09 7.68
CA THR A 234 -9.60 21.20 8.15
C THR A 234 -8.17 20.73 8.41
N GLN A 235 -7.20 21.45 7.85
CA GLN A 235 -5.78 21.15 8.07
C GLN A 235 -5.42 21.25 9.56
N PRO A 236 -4.79 20.21 10.16
CA PRO A 236 -4.31 20.28 11.53
C PRO A 236 -3.14 21.27 11.65
N THR A 237 -2.94 21.81 12.84
CA THR A 237 -1.77 22.66 13.12
C THR A 237 -0.49 21.84 13.02
N LEU A 238 0.39 22.22 12.09
CA LEU A 238 1.70 21.62 11.95
C LEU A 238 2.68 22.16 13.01
N PRO A 239 3.66 21.37 13.44
CA PRO A 239 4.59 21.80 14.46
C PRO A 239 5.66 22.74 13.86
N THR A 240 6.29 23.58 14.70
CA THR A 240 7.25 24.64 14.27
C THR A 240 8.48 24.16 13.48
N VAL A 241 8.67 24.60 12.25
CA VAL A 241 9.84 24.22 11.41
C VAL A 241 11.02 25.18 11.52
N ILE A 242 11.12 25.90 12.64
CA ILE A 242 12.27 26.75 12.98
C ILE A 242 12.98 26.21 14.23
N PRO A 243 14.31 26.45 14.35
CA PRO A 243 15.06 26.09 15.54
C PRO A 243 14.41 26.59 16.83
N VAL A 244 14.38 25.73 17.85
CA VAL A 244 13.96 26.10 19.20
C VAL A 244 15.10 26.78 19.97
N ASP A 245 14.77 27.56 20.99
CA ASP A 245 15.76 28.17 21.89
C ASP A 245 16.60 27.09 22.59
N GLU A 246 17.86 27.38 22.91
CA GLU A 246 18.77 26.48 23.64
C GLU A 246 18.20 26.00 24.99
N ASN A 247 17.22 26.70 25.57
CA ASN A 247 16.55 26.33 26.82
C ASN A 247 15.26 25.51 26.62
N GLN A 248 14.96 25.06 25.40
CA GLN A 248 13.76 24.31 25.07
C GLN A 248 14.10 22.91 24.54
N ALA A 249 13.22 21.95 24.80
CA ALA A 249 13.32 20.59 24.27
C ALA A 249 12.20 20.33 23.26
N LEU A 250 12.51 19.62 22.18
CA LEU A 250 11.53 19.12 21.23
C LEU A 250 10.96 17.79 21.73
N VAL A 251 9.64 17.69 21.77
CA VAL A 251 8.94 16.43 22.05
C VAL A 251 7.95 16.18 20.94
N ASN A 252 8.19 15.13 20.16
CA ASN A 252 7.27 14.65 19.14
C ASN A 252 6.60 13.37 19.68
N VAL A 253 5.26 13.33 19.65
CA VAL A 253 4.50 12.14 20.05
C VAL A 253 3.59 11.76 18.89
N VAL A 254 3.72 10.52 18.41
CA VAL A 254 2.86 9.95 17.38
C VAL A 254 2.31 8.64 17.93
N SER A 255 1.01 8.43 17.73
CA SER A 255 0.36 7.16 17.99
C SER A 255 -0.59 6.83 16.85
N PHE A 256 -0.54 5.60 16.37
CA PHE A 256 -1.57 5.06 15.49
C PHE A 256 -2.64 4.39 16.36
N SER A 257 -3.91 4.68 16.08
CA SER A 257 -5.04 4.00 16.72
C SER A 257 -6.00 3.52 15.63
N GLY A 258 -6.32 2.22 15.62
CA GLY A 258 -7.19 1.57 14.64
C GLY A 258 -7.71 0.23 15.14
#